data_AF-A0A5K3EXS1-F1
#
_entry.id   AF-A0A5K3EXS1-F1
#
_cell.length_a   1.000
_cell.length_b   1.000
_cell.length_c   1.000
_cell.angle_alpha   90.00
_cell.angle_beta   90.00
_cell.angle_gamma   90.00
#
_symmetry.space_group_name_H-M   'P 1'
#
loop_
_entity.id
_entity.type
_entity.pdbx_description
1 polymer ?
#
loop_
_entity_poly.entity_id
_entity_poly.type
_entity_poly.pdbx_seq_one_letter_code
_entity_poly.pdbx_strand_id
1 'polypeptide(L)'
;MCAIVRWYYSVFVVYRNGFIIETPKKSFTVYATIAEEKRRWVLSITQNAEASRKAAGLEGKGKLSAIQKSPVWIPNSEAAHCMVCLNTEFTLVQRRHHCRNCGKVVCAKCSQYRWVLPSQGPDKLRVCRTCHELLREEQEAKKAADHTPATPTSSLKPSDRLPVYAPPNWQQEVEERLNEDDSDSDEETDYGNGFPPSHPLTAK
;
A
#
# COMPACT_ATOMS: atom_id res chain seq x y z
N MET A 1 7.00 8.34 -15.55
CA MET A 1 7.23 6.89 -15.30
C MET A 1 7.29 6.65 -13.80
N CYS A 2 6.50 5.83 -13.12
CA CYS A 2 5.26 5.12 -13.41
C CYS A 2 4.54 5.07 -12.06
N ALA A 3 3.28 5.51 -12.00
CA ALA A 3 2.42 5.15 -10.89
C ALA A 3 2.12 3.66 -11.06
N ILE A 4 2.78 2.81 -10.28
CA ILE A 4 2.33 1.45 -10.12
C ILE A 4 1.09 1.52 -9.24
N VAL A 5 -0.08 1.66 -9.86
CA VAL A 5 -1.34 1.30 -9.23
C VAL A 5 -1.34 -0.23 -9.16
N ARG A 6 -0.72 -0.76 -8.11
CA ARG A 6 -0.84 -2.19 -7.80
C ARG A 6 -2.19 -2.38 -7.12
N TRP A 7 -3.15 -2.83 -7.90
CA TRP A 7 -4.37 -3.44 -7.38
C TRP A 7 -3.98 -4.76 -6.72
N TYR A 8 -3.62 -4.72 -5.43
CA TYR A 8 -3.63 -5.93 -4.62
C TYR A 8 -5.09 -6.23 -4.29
N TYR A 9 -5.63 -7.30 -4.86
CA TYR A 9 -6.82 -7.97 -4.35
C TYR A 9 -6.56 -8.31 -2.86
N SER A 10 -7.02 -7.44 -1.96
CA SER A 10 -6.93 -7.61 -0.52
C SER A 10 -8.14 -6.90 0.06
N VAL A 11 -9.13 -7.69 0.49
CA VAL A 11 -10.31 -7.33 1.30
C VAL A 11 -10.52 -5.82 1.39
N PHE A 12 -11.27 -5.27 0.41
CA PHE A 12 -11.62 -3.86 0.36
C PHE A 12 -12.43 -3.49 1.61
N VAL A 13 -11.77 -2.99 2.65
CA VAL A 13 -12.40 -1.97 3.47
C VAL A 13 -12.32 -0.70 2.65
N VAL A 14 -13.43 -0.33 2.02
CA VAL A 14 -13.57 1.00 1.40
C VAL A 14 -13.54 2.00 2.54
N TYR A 15 -12.36 2.54 2.83
CA TYR A 15 -12.17 3.52 3.88
C TYR A 15 -12.78 4.85 3.42
N ARG A 16 -14.10 5.02 3.62
CA ARG A 16 -14.80 6.28 3.35
C ARG A 16 -14.08 7.39 4.10
N ASN A 17 -13.68 8.44 3.39
CA ASN A 17 -12.90 9.56 3.92
C ASN A 17 -11.54 9.20 4.57
N GLY A 18 -10.99 8.01 4.31
CA GLY A 18 -9.67 7.59 4.77
C GLY A 18 -8.53 7.89 3.79
N PHE A 19 -7.31 8.10 4.30
CA PHE A 19 -6.06 8.20 3.53
C PHE A 19 -4.87 7.71 4.34
N ILE A 20 -3.76 7.35 3.69
CA ILE A 20 -2.56 6.82 4.36
C ILE A 20 -1.47 7.89 4.41
N ILE A 21 -0.86 8.04 5.58
CA ILE A 21 0.40 8.77 5.72
C ILE A 21 1.52 7.73 5.82
N GLU A 22 2.41 7.73 4.84
CA GLU A 22 3.52 6.80 4.77
C GLU A 22 4.80 7.44 5.29
N THR A 23 5.48 6.76 6.22
CA THR A 23 6.81 7.18 6.67
C THR A 23 7.76 5.99 6.79
N PRO A 24 9.08 6.21 6.81
CA PRO A 24 10.06 5.12 6.96
C PRO A 24 9.88 4.37 8.28
N LYS A 25 9.60 5.11 9.36
CA LYS A 25 9.50 4.55 10.72
C LYS A 25 8.11 3.98 11.04
N LYS A 26 7.04 4.66 10.63
CA LYS A 26 5.67 4.25 10.94
C LYS A 26 4.67 4.85 9.95
N SER A 27 3.86 4.00 9.34
CA SER A 27 2.75 4.42 8.47
C SER A 27 1.43 4.16 9.17
N PHE A 28 0.43 4.99 8.89
CA PHE A 28 -0.89 4.87 9.51
C PHE A 28 -1.98 5.41 8.59
N THR A 29 -3.20 4.90 8.79
CA THR A 29 -4.41 5.40 8.14
C THR A 29 -5.01 6.50 8.99
N VAL A 30 -5.37 7.60 8.35
CA VAL A 30 -6.06 8.75 8.92
C VAL A 30 -7.46 8.79 8.35
N TYR A 31 -8.45 9.08 9.19
CA TYR A 31 -9.85 9.21 8.81
C TYR A 31 -10.32 10.62 9.06
N ALA A 32 -10.94 11.22 8.06
CA ALA A 32 -11.69 12.46 8.21
C ALA A 32 -13.17 12.13 8.43
N THR A 33 -13.88 13.04 9.10
CA THR A 33 -15.33 12.89 9.32
C THR A 33 -16.10 12.99 8.00
N ILE A 34 -15.67 13.90 7.12
CA ILE A 34 -16.30 14.19 5.83
C ILE A 34 -15.28 14.31 4.69
N ALA A 35 -15.76 14.20 3.45
CA ALA A 35 -14.91 14.21 2.25
C ALA A 35 -14.17 15.55 2.08
N GLU A 36 -14.80 16.66 2.42
CA GLU A 36 -14.18 17.99 2.36
C GLU A 36 -12.99 18.12 3.33
N GLU A 37 -13.15 17.62 4.56
CA GLU A 37 -12.08 17.60 5.55
C GLU A 37 -10.89 16.74 5.07
N LYS A 38 -11.16 15.56 4.49
CA LYS A 38 -10.12 14.75 3.85
C LYS A 38 -9.37 15.55 2.78
N ARG A 39 -10.08 16.23 1.87
CA ARG A 39 -9.45 17.03 0.80
C ARG A 39 -8.57 18.12 1.39
N ARG A 40 -9.09 18.90 2.34
CA ARG A 40 -8.35 19.98 3.01
C ARG A 40 -7.09 19.47 3.72
N TRP A 41 -7.20 18.38 4.50
CA TRP A 41 -6.04 17.80 5.18
C TRP A 41 -4.98 17.29 4.21
N VAL A 42 -5.39 16.56 3.17
CA VAL A 42 -4.44 16.04 2.17
C VAL A 42 -3.72 17.17 1.44
N LEU A 43 -4.44 18.23 1.06
CA LEU A 43 -3.84 19.42 0.44
C LEU A 43 -2.83 20.10 1.38
N SER A 44 -3.24 20.40 2.61
CA SER A 44 -2.35 21.06 3.59
C SER A 44 -1.12 20.22 3.91
N ILE A 45 -1.27 18.90 4.10
CA ILE A 45 -0.14 18.00 4.37
C ILE A 45 0.82 17.98 3.18
N THR A 46 0.30 17.91 1.95
CA THR A 46 1.12 17.86 0.74
C THR A 46 1.89 19.17 0.54
N GLN A 47 1.23 20.32 0.69
CA GLN A 47 1.84 21.64 0.61
C GLN A 47 2.91 21.84 1.70
N ASN A 48 2.61 21.48 2.94
CA ASN A 48 3.57 21.59 4.04
C ASN A 48 4.79 20.69 3.83
N ALA A 49 4.58 19.48 3.31
CA ALA A 49 5.67 18.57 2.97
C ALA A 49 6.53 19.12 1.82
N GLU A 50 5.93 19.76 0.82
CA GLU A 50 6.64 20.43 -0.28
C GLU A 50 7.44 21.62 0.20
N ALA A 51 6.83 22.52 0.96
CA ALA A 51 7.49 23.67 1.55
C ALA A 51 8.66 23.25 2.44
N SER A 52 8.50 22.18 3.23
CA SER A 52 9.59 21.62 4.06
C SER A 52 10.74 21.07 3.21
N ARG A 53 10.44 20.39 2.10
CA ARG A 53 11.49 19.91 1.17
C ARG A 53 12.21 21.06 0.49
N LYS A 54 11.48 22.10 0.10
CA LYS A 54 12.05 23.33 -0.48
C LYS A 54 12.98 24.03 0.50
N ALA A 55 12.52 24.24 1.73
CA ALA A 55 13.34 24.84 2.79
C ALA A 55 14.61 24.01 3.08
N ALA A 56 14.55 22.69 2.90
CA ALA A 56 15.69 21.78 3.04
C ALA A 56 16.60 21.71 1.78
N GLY A 57 16.34 22.48 0.72
CA GLY A 57 17.15 22.44 -0.51
C GLY A 57 17.06 21.11 -1.27
N LEU A 58 15.95 20.38 -1.11
CA LEU A 58 15.70 19.08 -1.75
C LEU A 58 14.79 19.21 -3.00
N GLU A 59 14.69 20.41 -3.58
CA GLU A 59 13.93 20.65 -4.82
C GLU A 59 14.56 19.86 -5.98
N GLY A 60 13.75 19.10 -6.73
CA GLY A 60 14.22 18.33 -7.89
C GLY A 60 15.03 17.07 -7.60
N LYS A 61 15.47 16.82 -6.35
CA LYS A 61 16.03 15.52 -5.95
C LYS A 61 14.90 14.49 -5.90
N GLY A 62 15.09 13.38 -6.62
CA GLY A 62 14.08 12.37 -6.92
C GLY A 62 13.15 12.00 -5.76
N LYS A 63 11.90 11.69 -6.13
CA LYS A 63 10.79 11.33 -5.25
C LYS A 63 11.27 10.44 -4.09
N LEU A 64 10.86 10.75 -2.85
CA LEU A 64 11.10 9.95 -1.63
C LEU A 64 10.59 8.49 -1.73
N SER A 65 10.03 8.08 -2.88
CA SER A 65 9.63 6.71 -3.22
C SER A 65 10.78 5.70 -3.17
N ALA A 66 12.04 6.14 -3.19
CA ALA A 66 13.19 5.25 -3.00
C ALA A 66 13.41 4.86 -1.53
N ILE A 67 12.81 5.56 -0.56
CA ILE A 67 12.91 5.20 0.85
C ILE A 67 11.90 4.10 1.13
N GLN A 68 12.40 2.95 1.61
CA GLN A 68 11.56 1.84 2.07
C GLN A 68 10.65 2.33 3.22
N LYS A 69 9.33 2.27 3.00
CA LYS A 69 8.31 2.72 3.96
C LYS A 69 7.93 1.59 4.92
N SER A 70 7.53 1.93 6.14
CA SER A 70 6.92 0.97 7.05
C SER A 70 5.51 0.61 6.53
N PRO A 71 5.03 -0.64 6.68
CA PRO A 71 3.65 -0.97 6.37
C PRO A 71 2.68 -0.28 7.34
N VAL A 72 1.44 -0.08 6.89
CA VAL A 72 0.31 0.20 7.79
C VAL A 72 -0.08 -1.08 8.50
N TRP A 73 -0.19 -1.03 9.82
CA TRP A 73 -0.60 -2.19 10.61
C TRP A 73 -2.11 -2.32 10.61
N ILE A 74 -2.59 -3.54 10.37
CA ILE A 74 -4.00 -3.85 10.42
C ILE A 74 -4.44 -3.88 11.90
N PRO A 75 -5.48 -3.12 12.28
CA PRO A 75 -6.02 -3.13 13.63
C PRO A 75 -6.40 -4.54 14.09
N ASN A 76 -6.20 -4.84 15.37
CA ASN A 76 -6.54 -6.14 15.93
C ASN A 76 -8.03 -6.48 15.79
N SER A 77 -8.91 -5.48 15.86
CA SER A 77 -10.36 -5.60 15.69
C SER A 77 -10.75 -6.07 14.29
N GLU A 78 -9.93 -5.79 13.28
CA GLU A 78 -10.20 -6.13 11.88
C GLU A 78 -9.65 -7.52 11.49
N ALA A 79 -8.95 -8.19 12.40
CA ALA A 79 -8.39 -9.52 12.16
C ALA A 79 -8.96 -10.54 13.15
N ALA A 80 -9.99 -11.27 12.73
CA ALA A 80 -10.52 -12.42 13.47
C ALA A 80 -9.60 -13.65 13.34
N HIS A 81 -8.94 -13.82 12.18
CA HIS A 81 -8.09 -14.97 11.88
C HIS A 81 -6.68 -14.54 11.45
N CYS A 82 -5.71 -15.44 11.62
CA CYS A 82 -4.35 -15.25 11.14
C CYS A 82 -4.35 -15.03 9.62
N MET A 83 -3.83 -13.89 9.17
CA MET A 83 -3.81 -13.49 7.76
C MET A 83 -2.71 -14.16 6.92
N VAL A 84 -2.12 -15.24 7.46
CA VAL A 84 -1.12 -16.07 6.76
C VAL A 84 -1.65 -17.49 6.58
N CYS A 85 -2.05 -18.16 7.67
CA CYS A 85 -2.56 -19.53 7.56
C CYS A 85 -4.08 -19.61 7.41
N LEU A 86 -4.81 -18.54 7.69
CA LEU A 86 -6.29 -18.44 7.68
C LEU A 86 -7.02 -19.36 8.68
N ASN A 87 -6.37 -20.43 9.15
CA ASN A 87 -6.98 -21.46 10.00
C ASN A 87 -6.93 -21.16 11.51
N THR A 88 -6.14 -20.16 11.94
CA THR A 88 -6.03 -19.83 13.36
C THR A 88 -6.92 -18.65 13.67
N GLU A 89 -8.02 -18.91 14.36
CA GLU A 89 -8.85 -17.87 14.98
C GLU A 89 -8.14 -17.26 16.19
N PHE A 90 -8.26 -15.95 16.36
CA PHE A 90 -7.67 -15.23 17.49
C PHE A 90 -8.67 -15.10 18.64
N THR A 91 -8.23 -15.50 19.83
CA THR A 91 -9.00 -15.46 21.08
C THR A 91 -8.18 -14.75 22.16
N LEU A 92 -8.70 -14.67 23.40
CA LEU A 92 -7.95 -14.09 24.53
C LEU A 92 -6.63 -14.83 24.81
N VAL A 93 -6.61 -16.15 24.59
CA VAL A 93 -5.42 -16.98 24.74
C VAL A 93 -4.60 -17.07 23.46
N GLN A 94 -5.27 -17.10 22.30
CA GLN A 94 -4.61 -17.11 21.00
C GLN A 94 -4.29 -15.68 20.55
N ARG A 95 -3.18 -15.14 21.07
CA ARG A 95 -2.79 -13.74 20.91
C ARG A 95 -2.43 -13.40 19.45
N ARG A 96 -2.75 -12.15 19.09
CA ARG A 96 -2.41 -11.52 17.81
C ARG A 96 -0.97 -11.01 17.82
N HIS A 97 -0.29 -11.09 16.67
CA HIS A 97 1.01 -10.48 16.45
C HIS A 97 1.04 -9.78 15.09
N HIS A 98 1.85 -8.74 14.95
CA HIS A 98 2.03 -8.07 13.65
C HIS A 98 3.32 -8.49 12.97
N CYS A 99 3.26 -8.71 11.65
CA CYS A 99 4.48 -8.76 10.83
C CYS A 99 5.00 -7.33 10.62
N ARG A 100 6.25 -7.04 11.02
CA ARG A 100 6.82 -5.69 10.89
C ARG A 100 7.12 -5.31 9.44
N ASN A 101 7.23 -6.29 8.53
CA ASN A 101 7.48 -6.04 7.11
C ASN A 101 6.20 -5.74 6.32
N CYS A 102 5.09 -6.45 6.59
CA CYS A 102 3.85 -6.31 5.79
C CYS A 102 2.62 -5.85 6.58
N GLY A 103 2.71 -5.63 7.90
CA GLY A 103 1.61 -5.09 8.72
C GLY A 103 0.47 -6.06 9.04
N LYS A 104 0.44 -7.25 8.44
CA LYS A 104 -0.58 -8.28 8.68
C LYS A 104 -0.61 -8.78 10.13
N VAL A 105 -1.80 -9.13 10.60
CA VAL A 105 -2.02 -9.81 11.89
C VAL A 105 -1.85 -11.32 11.72
N VAL A 106 -0.97 -11.91 12.51
CA VAL A 106 -0.45 -13.27 12.36
C VAL A 106 -0.37 -13.99 13.71
N CYS A 107 -0.54 -15.31 13.70
CA CYS A 107 -0.37 -16.14 14.89
C CYS A 107 1.12 -16.39 15.19
N ALA A 108 1.41 -16.91 16.40
CA ALA A 108 2.78 -17.24 16.81
C ALA A 108 3.47 -18.21 15.84
N LYS A 109 2.77 -19.26 15.41
CA LYS A 109 3.28 -20.29 14.49
C LYS A 109 3.67 -19.71 13.12
N CYS A 110 2.90 -18.75 12.61
CA CYS A 110 3.18 -18.11 11.31
C CYS A 110 4.25 -17.02 11.36
N SER A 111 4.75 -16.65 12.55
CA SER A 111 5.64 -15.50 12.75
C SER A 111 6.82 -15.78 13.66
N GLN A 112 7.36 -16.99 13.57
CA GLN A 112 8.51 -17.44 14.38
C GLN A 112 9.83 -16.75 13.98
N TYR A 113 9.87 -16.14 12.80
CA TYR A 113 11.07 -15.57 12.21
C TYR A 113 11.29 -14.11 12.63
N ARG A 114 12.56 -13.69 12.60
CA ARG A 114 12.96 -12.30 12.78
C ARG A 114 13.95 -11.86 11.73
N TRP A 115 13.87 -10.60 11.31
CA TRP A 115 14.71 -10.02 10.25
C TRP A 115 15.07 -8.56 10.55
N VAL A 116 16.25 -8.11 10.12
CA VAL A 116 16.64 -6.70 10.22
C VAL A 116 15.98 -5.94 9.08
N LEU A 117 15.08 -5.00 9.40
CA LEU A 117 14.38 -4.18 8.42
C LEU A 117 15.08 -2.82 8.33
N PRO A 118 15.83 -2.51 7.24
CA PRO A 118 16.70 -1.32 7.19
C PRO A 118 15.97 0.00 7.49
N SER A 119 14.70 0.11 7.09
CA SER A 119 13.89 1.30 7.36
C SER A 119 13.44 1.45 8.82
N GLN A 120 13.54 0.41 9.63
CA GLN A 120 13.03 0.35 11.01
C GLN A 120 14.14 0.20 12.07
N GLY A 121 15.41 0.23 11.67
CA GLY A 121 16.57 0.19 12.57
C GLY A 121 17.40 -1.11 12.48
N PRO A 122 18.43 -1.24 13.34
CA PRO A 122 19.38 -2.36 13.28
C PRO A 122 18.85 -3.67 13.89
N ASP A 123 17.78 -3.60 14.68
CA ASP A 123 17.27 -4.75 15.42
C ASP A 123 16.53 -5.76 14.55
N LYS A 124 16.61 -7.04 14.94
CA LYS A 124 15.82 -8.12 14.31
C LYS A 124 14.36 -8.06 14.76
N LEU A 125 13.47 -7.68 13.86
CA LEU A 125 12.03 -7.53 14.08
C LEU A 125 11.25 -8.76 13.63
N ARG A 126 10.11 -9.03 14.29
CA ARG A 126 9.24 -10.17 13.94
C ARG A 126 8.67 -10.05 12.53
N VAL A 127 8.82 -11.10 11.74
CA VAL A 127 8.25 -11.20 10.39
C VAL A 127 7.45 -12.50 10.24
N CYS A 128 6.45 -12.50 9.38
CA CYS A 128 5.76 -13.73 9.03
C CYS A 128 6.63 -14.61 8.12
N ARG A 129 6.32 -15.91 8.05
CA ARG A 129 7.03 -16.88 7.20
C ARG A 129 7.18 -16.41 5.75
N THR A 130 6.10 -15.90 5.15
CA THR A 130 6.10 -15.40 3.77
C THR A 130 7.05 -14.22 3.59
N CYS A 131 7.07 -13.26 4.52
CA CYS A 131 8.02 -12.15 4.44
C CYS A 131 9.46 -12.61 4.67
N HIS A 132 9.68 -13.59 5.54
CA HIS A 132 11.01 -14.14 5.78
C HIS A 132 11.58 -14.81 4.51
N GLU A 133 10.76 -15.60 3.81
CA GLU A 133 11.13 -16.22 2.53
C GLU A 133 11.53 -15.15 1.49
N LEU A 134 10.67 -14.16 1.26
CA LEU A 134 10.93 -13.07 0.32
C LEU A 134 12.19 -12.25 0.66
N LEU A 135 12.38 -11.89 1.93
CA LEU A 135 13.54 -11.10 2.37
C LEU A 135 14.85 -11.89 2.24
N ARG A 136 14.79 -13.20 2.46
CA ARG A 136 15.93 -14.09 2.28
C ARG A 136 16.33 -14.18 0.81
N GLU A 137 15.38 -14.40 -0.08
CA GLU A 137 15.61 -14.42 -1.54
C GLU A 137 16.20 -13.10 -2.03
N GLU A 138 15.67 -11.97 -1.56
CA GLU A 138 16.20 -10.64 -1.90
C GLU A 138 17.65 -10.46 -1.42
N GLN A 139 17.98 -10.96 -0.22
CA GLN A 139 19.35 -10.90 0.30
C GLN A 139 20.31 -11.79 -0.50
N GLU A 140 19.88 -13.00 -0.86
CA GLU A 140 20.68 -13.92 -1.68
C GLU A 140 20.93 -13.34 -3.08
N ALA A 141 19.92 -12.74 -3.71
CA ALA A 141 20.06 -12.06 -4.99
C ALA A 141 21.04 -10.87 -4.93
N LYS A 142 20.98 -10.05 -3.88
CA LYS A 142 21.94 -8.95 -3.68
C LYS A 142 23.38 -9.45 -3.52
N LYS A 143 23.58 -10.54 -2.76
CA LYS A 143 24.90 -11.15 -2.61
C LYS A 143 25.43 -11.71 -3.93
N ALA A 144 24.59 -12.34 -4.73
CA ALA A 144 24.98 -12.87 -6.05
C ALA A 144 25.40 -11.75 -7.01
N ALA A 145 24.70 -10.61 -6.99
CA ALA A 145 25.07 -9.44 -7.78
C ALA A 145 26.45 -8.87 -7.37
N ASP A 146 26.78 -8.86 -6.09
CA ASP A 146 28.07 -8.36 -5.57
C ASP A 146 29.26 -9.31 -5.85
N HIS A 147 29.03 -10.61 -6.09
CA HIS A 147 30.08 -11.61 -6.31
C HIS A 147 30.34 -11.95 -7.78
N THR A 148 29.88 -11.12 -8.72
CA THR A 148 30.19 -11.30 -10.15
C THR A 148 31.46 -10.51 -10.51
N PRO A 149 32.60 -11.15 -10.85
CA PRO A 149 33.69 -10.44 -11.49
C PRO A 149 33.20 -9.94 -12.84
N ALA A 150 33.34 -8.64 -13.11
CA ALA A 150 33.23 -8.14 -14.47
C ALA A 150 34.30 -8.83 -15.33
N THR A 151 33.89 -9.62 -16.32
CA THR A 151 34.78 -10.15 -17.36
C THR A 151 34.00 -10.08 -18.68
N PRO A 152 34.67 -9.78 -19.80
CA PRO A 152 34.17 -8.86 -20.81
C PRO A 152 33.20 -9.53 -21.79
N THR A 153 32.31 -8.66 -22.29
CA THR A 153 31.58 -8.71 -23.55
C THR A 153 31.78 -9.98 -24.40
N SER A 154 30.86 -10.93 -24.27
CA SER A 154 30.58 -11.90 -25.34
C SER A 154 29.38 -11.41 -26.13
N SER A 155 29.66 -10.88 -27.31
CA SER A 155 28.70 -10.38 -28.29
C SER A 155 27.82 -11.52 -28.81
N LEU A 156 26.65 -11.73 -28.20
CA LEU A 156 25.59 -12.52 -28.83
C LEU A 156 24.72 -11.58 -29.68
N LYS A 157 24.63 -11.90 -30.96
CA LYS A 157 24.00 -11.07 -31.99
C LYS A 157 22.48 -10.99 -31.78
N PRO A 158 21.82 -9.86 -32.13
CA PRO A 158 20.37 -9.64 -31.98
C PRO A 158 19.42 -10.52 -32.82
N SER A 159 19.88 -11.61 -33.45
CA SER A 159 19.12 -12.29 -34.51
C SER A 159 18.19 -13.43 -34.07
N ASP A 160 18.25 -13.89 -32.81
CA ASP A 160 17.50 -15.07 -32.38
C ASP A 160 16.26 -14.76 -31.51
N ARG A 161 15.80 -13.50 -31.47
CA ARG A 161 14.51 -13.19 -30.83
C ARG A 161 13.36 -13.39 -31.81
N LEU A 162 12.61 -14.47 -31.60
CA LEU A 162 11.29 -14.67 -32.19
C LEU A 162 10.35 -13.49 -31.85
N PRO A 163 9.45 -13.09 -32.78
CA PRO A 163 8.61 -11.92 -32.59
C PRO A 163 7.58 -12.19 -31.47
N VAL A 164 7.72 -11.46 -30.37
CA VAL A 164 6.69 -11.41 -29.33
C VAL A 164 5.54 -10.58 -29.90
N TYR A 165 4.39 -11.24 -30.05
CA TYR A 165 3.11 -10.67 -30.44
C TYR A 165 2.87 -9.34 -29.71
N ALA A 166 2.79 -8.24 -30.47
CA ALA A 166 2.41 -6.93 -29.92
C ALA A 166 0.92 -6.97 -29.52
N PRO A 167 0.54 -6.56 -28.30
CA PRO A 167 -0.87 -6.42 -27.95
C PRO A 167 -1.47 -5.19 -28.65
N PRO A 168 -2.81 -5.15 -28.86
CA PRO A 168 -3.48 -4.08 -29.61
C PRO A 168 -3.31 -2.72 -28.95
N ASN A 169 -3.39 -1.66 -29.75
CA ASN A 169 -3.20 -0.26 -29.40
C ASN A 169 -4.25 0.25 -28.37
N TRP A 170 -3.94 0.18 -27.07
CA TRP A 170 -4.79 0.71 -25.99
C TRP A 170 -4.82 2.25 -25.93
N GLN A 171 -4.00 2.97 -26.70
CA GLN A 171 -3.93 4.42 -26.62
C GLN A 171 -5.06 5.12 -27.37
N GLN A 172 -5.68 4.48 -28.37
CA GLN A 172 -6.85 5.03 -29.07
C GLN A 172 -8.17 4.77 -28.33
N GLU A 173 -8.31 3.63 -27.66
CA GLU A 173 -9.56 3.20 -27.02
C GLU A 173 -9.89 3.97 -25.71
N VAL A 174 -8.93 4.75 -25.19
CA VAL A 174 -9.10 5.57 -23.98
C VAL A 174 -9.57 6.99 -24.33
N GLU A 175 -9.18 7.54 -25.47
CA GLU A 175 -9.63 8.88 -25.91
C GLU A 175 -11.08 8.87 -26.38
N GLU A 176 -11.57 7.75 -26.93
CA GLU A 176 -12.97 7.62 -27.38
C GLU A 176 -13.95 7.53 -26.18
N ARG A 177 -13.56 6.84 -25.10
CA ARG A 177 -14.36 6.70 -23.87
C ARG A 177 -14.51 7.96 -23.02
N LEU A 178 -13.70 8.99 -23.27
CA LEU A 178 -13.79 10.26 -22.53
C LEU A 178 -14.69 11.30 -23.22
N ASN A 179 -15.16 11.01 -24.44
CA ASN A 179 -15.94 11.96 -25.24
C ASN A 179 -17.45 11.62 -25.30
N GLU A 180 -17.93 10.57 -24.64
CA GLU A 180 -19.34 10.15 -24.69
C GLU A 180 -20.18 10.53 -23.44
N ASP A 181 -19.59 11.05 -22.37
CA ASP A 181 -20.30 11.39 -21.11
C ASP A 181 -20.55 12.92 -20.96
N ASP A 182 -20.81 13.63 -22.06
CA ASP A 182 -21.21 15.04 -22.05
C ASP A 182 -22.42 15.25 -22.98
N SER A 183 -23.56 14.65 -22.63
CA SER A 183 -24.88 15.04 -23.15
C SER A 183 -26.02 14.52 -22.27
N ASP A 184 -27.01 15.39 -22.07
CA ASP A 184 -28.29 15.23 -21.37
C ASP A 184 -28.30 15.17 -19.83
N SER A 185 -29.17 15.86 -19.11
CA SER A 185 -29.92 17.13 -19.25
C SER A 185 -30.63 17.32 -17.91
N ASP A 186 -31.06 18.54 -17.64
CA ASP A 186 -31.73 18.96 -16.41
C ASP A 186 -33.00 18.14 -16.11
N GLU A 187 -33.15 17.62 -14.89
CA GLU A 187 -34.48 17.50 -14.28
C GLU A 187 -34.42 17.60 -12.74
N GLU A 188 -34.87 18.76 -12.27
CA GLU A 188 -35.20 19.07 -10.88
C GLU A 188 -36.46 18.29 -10.48
N THR A 189 -36.39 17.42 -9.46
CA THR A 189 -37.59 17.01 -8.71
C THR A 189 -37.35 16.97 -7.21
N ASP A 190 -38.15 17.79 -6.55
CA ASP A 190 -38.49 17.86 -5.13
C ASP A 190 -39.03 16.52 -4.61
N TYR A 191 -38.42 15.96 -3.56
CA TYR A 191 -39.10 15.16 -2.54
C TYR A 191 -38.34 15.26 -1.20
N GLY A 192 -39.01 15.86 -0.22
CA GLY A 192 -38.51 16.04 1.14
C GLY A 192 -38.48 14.80 2.03
N ASN A 193 -37.88 15.03 3.20
CA ASN A 193 -38.09 14.43 4.51
C ASN A 193 -37.99 12.90 4.70
N GLY A 194 -37.01 12.50 5.53
CA GLY A 194 -36.99 11.18 6.16
C GLY A 194 -35.78 10.93 7.05
N PHE A 195 -35.67 11.66 8.17
CA PHE A 195 -34.78 11.28 9.28
C PHE A 195 -35.30 9.97 9.91
N PRO A 196 -34.50 8.89 10.06
CA PRO A 196 -34.83 7.82 10.98
C PRO A 196 -34.46 8.22 12.42
N PRO A 197 -35.30 7.92 13.43
CA PRO A 197 -35.11 8.36 14.80
C PRO A 197 -33.98 7.62 15.52
N SER A 198 -33.28 8.34 16.40
CA SER A 198 -32.35 7.81 17.38
C SER A 198 -33.09 6.97 18.43
N HIS A 199 -32.65 5.74 18.64
CA HIS A 199 -33.07 4.94 19.79
C HIS A 199 -32.26 5.31 21.04
N PRO A 200 -32.91 5.52 22.21
CA PRO A 200 -32.22 5.82 23.46
C PRO A 200 -31.65 4.57 24.12
N LEU A 201 -30.40 4.68 24.59
CA LEU A 201 -29.79 3.74 25.52
C LEU A 201 -30.48 3.87 26.88
N THR A 202 -31.06 2.79 27.38
CA THR A 202 -31.41 2.67 28.80
C THR A 202 -30.45 1.71 29.48
N ALA A 203 -29.90 2.17 30.60
CA ALA A 203 -29.03 1.43 31.49
C ALA A 203 -29.85 0.48 32.38
N LYS A 204 -29.32 -0.71 32.60
CA LYS A 204 -29.40 -1.49 33.84
C LYS A 204 -28.20 -2.43 33.89
#